data_AF-A0A2V5JTK5-F1
#
_entry.id   AF-A0A2V5JTK5-F1
#
_cell.length_a   1.000
_cell.length_b   1.000
_cell.length_c   1.000
_cell.angle_alpha   90.00
_cell.angle_beta   90.00
_cell.angle_gamma   90.00
#
_symmetry.space_group_name_H-M   'P 1'
#
loop_
_entity.id
_entity.type
_entity.pdbx_description
1 polymer ?
#
loop_
_entity_poly.entity_id
_entity_poly.type
_entity_poly.pdbx_seq_one_letter_code
_entity_poly.pdbx_strand_id
1 'polypeptide(L)'
;MRKANLKDIPEQERKSPKGKFGRVSKNISIALGREPESLDLSKRHPFDLALVRIPKGKSLCPYHAHAAESELYLVVSGRGSVRDK
;
A
#
# COMPACT_ATOMS: atom_id res chain seq x y z
N MET A 1 -5.97 17.23 -15.06
CA MET A 1 -6.12 16.48 -13.80
C MET A 1 -6.36 15.01 -14.14
N ARG A 2 -5.50 14.09 -13.67
CA ARG A 2 -5.66 12.66 -13.94
C ARG A 2 -6.56 12.04 -12.86
N LYS A 3 -7.63 11.35 -13.26
CA LYS A 3 -8.57 10.66 -12.38
C LYS A 3 -8.55 9.17 -12.73
N ALA A 4 -8.46 8.32 -11.73
CA ALA A 4 -8.47 6.86 -11.89
C ALA A 4 -9.63 6.25 -11.09
N ASN A 5 -10.33 5.29 -11.68
CA ASN A 5 -11.34 4.50 -10.98
C ASN A 5 -10.67 3.29 -10.34
N LEU A 6 -10.91 3.05 -9.05
CA LEU A 6 -10.32 1.92 -8.32
C LEU A 6 -10.66 0.56 -8.92
N LYS A 7 -11.80 0.43 -9.63
CA LYS A 7 -12.19 -0.82 -10.29
C LYS A 7 -11.20 -1.22 -11.39
N ASP A 8 -10.60 -0.25 -12.06
CA ASP A 8 -9.74 -0.46 -13.23
C ASP A 8 -8.26 -0.64 -12.84
N ILE A 9 -7.91 -0.41 -11.57
CA ILE A 9 -6.56 -0.63 -11.07
C ILE A 9 -6.36 -2.12 -10.73
N PRO A 10 -5.35 -2.80 -11.29
CA PRO A 10 -5.12 -4.21 -11.04
C PRO A 10 -4.77 -4.47 -9.57
N GLU A 11 -5.28 -5.59 -9.05
CA GLU A 11 -4.89 -6.09 -7.73
C GLU A 11 -3.55 -6.81 -7.81
N GLN A 12 -2.67 -6.52 -6.86
CA GLN A 12 -1.40 -7.21 -6.67
C GLN A 12 -1.42 -7.92 -5.33
N GLU A 13 -1.31 -9.25 -5.36
CA GLU A 13 -1.25 -10.07 -4.15
C GLU A 13 0.20 -10.31 -3.74
N ARG A 14 0.49 -10.14 -2.44
CA ARG A 14 1.78 -10.49 -1.84
C ARG A 14 1.54 -11.37 -0.61
N LYS A 15 2.27 -12.47 -0.53
CA LYS A 15 2.27 -13.41 0.59
C LYS A 15 3.70 -13.66 1.06
N SER A 16 3.91 -13.72 2.37
CA SER A 16 5.19 -14.18 2.92
C SER A 16 5.35 -15.70 2.75
N PRO A 17 6.58 -16.24 2.70
CA PRO A 17 6.82 -17.68 2.57
C PRO A 17 6.11 -18.53 3.62
N LYS A 18 6.07 -18.07 4.88
CA LYS A 18 5.39 -18.76 5.99
C LYS A 18 3.89 -18.41 6.12
N GLY A 19 3.33 -17.67 5.16
CA GLY A 19 1.90 -17.37 5.09
C GLY A 19 1.34 -16.44 6.18
N LYS A 20 2.12 -16.02 7.18
CA LYS A 20 1.67 -15.10 8.26
C LYS A 20 1.32 -13.71 7.73
N PHE A 21 2.15 -13.19 6.84
CA PHE A 21 1.95 -11.87 6.25
C PHE A 21 1.31 -11.99 4.88
N GLY A 22 0.34 -11.12 4.60
CA GLY A 22 -0.38 -11.16 3.34
C GLY A 22 -1.18 -9.89 3.11
N ARG A 23 -1.16 -9.40 1.87
CA ARG A 23 -1.97 -8.26 1.43
C ARG A 23 -2.35 -8.37 -0.04
N VAL A 24 -3.45 -7.72 -0.38
CA VAL A 24 -3.83 -7.40 -1.76
C VAL A 24 -3.80 -5.88 -1.88
N SER A 25 -3.11 -5.35 -2.89
CA SER A 25 -2.90 -3.90 -3.05
C SER A 25 -3.30 -3.42 -4.44
N LYS A 26 -3.87 -2.21 -4.53
CA LYS A 26 -4.05 -1.44 -5.78
C LYS A 26 -3.18 -0.19 -5.70
N ASN A 27 -2.23 -0.03 -6.61
CA ASN A 27 -1.27 1.07 -6.60
C ASN A 27 -1.87 2.35 -7.21
N ILE A 28 -2.41 3.24 -6.35
CA ILE A 28 -3.12 4.45 -6.78
C ILE A 28 -2.12 5.47 -7.36
N SER A 29 -0.96 5.68 -6.75
CA SER A 29 0.05 6.62 -7.28
C SER A 29 0.46 6.27 -8.72
N ILE A 30 0.66 4.98 -9.01
CA ILE A 30 1.00 4.52 -10.37
C ILE A 30 -0.15 4.81 -11.33
N ALA A 31 -1.40 4.50 -10.96
CA ALA A 31 -2.57 4.79 -11.78
C ALA A 31 -2.76 6.30 -12.04
N LEU A 32 -2.33 7.14 -11.10
CA LEU A 32 -2.32 8.60 -11.20
C LEU A 32 -1.13 9.17 -11.96
N GLY A 33 -0.20 8.32 -12.44
CA GLY A 33 0.87 8.73 -13.35
C GLY A 33 2.28 8.72 -12.77
N ARG A 34 2.49 8.23 -11.55
CA ARG A 34 3.84 8.01 -11.03
C ARG A 34 4.57 6.99 -11.89
N GLU A 35 5.82 7.31 -12.27
CA GLU A 35 6.76 6.33 -12.83
C GLU A 35 7.46 5.58 -11.68
N PRO A 36 7.20 4.27 -11.47
CA PRO A 36 7.61 3.56 -10.25
C PRO A 36 9.12 3.53 -10.00
N GLU A 37 9.88 3.29 -11.07
CA GLU A 37 11.34 3.11 -11.04
C GLU A 37 12.12 4.40 -11.31
N SER A 38 11.43 5.52 -11.50
CA SER A 38 12.09 6.79 -11.83
C SER A 38 12.66 7.45 -10.57
N LEU A 39 13.93 7.85 -10.66
CA LEU A 39 14.61 8.69 -9.65
C LEU A 39 14.42 10.18 -9.91
N ASP A 40 13.86 10.56 -11.05
CA ASP A 40 13.57 11.95 -11.41
C ASP A 40 12.46 12.50 -10.50
N LEU A 41 12.77 13.57 -9.77
CA LEU A 41 11.85 14.23 -8.85
C LEU A 41 10.57 14.72 -9.54
N SER A 42 10.65 15.11 -10.82
CA SER A 42 9.50 15.59 -11.59
C SER A 42 8.51 14.48 -11.97
N LYS A 43 8.98 13.22 -11.96
CA LYS A 43 8.20 12.02 -12.31
C LYS A 43 7.72 11.25 -11.08
N ARG A 44 8.09 11.73 -9.89
CA ARG A 44 7.70 11.17 -8.60
C ARG A 44 6.49 11.92 -8.05
N HIS A 45 5.74 11.22 -7.21
CA HIS A 45 4.77 11.85 -6.33
C HIS A 45 5.44 12.18 -4.99
N PRO A 46 4.95 13.19 -4.25
CA PRO A 46 5.49 13.53 -2.92
C PRO A 46 5.33 12.39 -1.91
N PHE A 47 4.39 11.47 -2.15
CA PHE A 47 4.20 10.24 -1.39
C PHE A 47 3.56 9.16 -2.26
N ASP A 48 3.64 7.91 -1.82
CA ASP A 48 2.90 6.80 -2.43
C ASP A 48 1.56 6.58 -1.76
N LEU A 49 0.54 6.33 -2.60
CA LEU A 49 -0.80 6.00 -2.17
C LEU A 49 -1.20 4.66 -2.77
N ALA A 50 -1.70 3.77 -1.92
CA ALA A 50 -2.23 2.48 -2.32
C ALA A 50 -3.49 2.14 -1.51
N LEU A 51 -4.45 1.47 -2.14
CA LEU A 51 -5.53 0.81 -1.42
C LEU A 51 -5.06 -0.59 -1.04
N VAL A 52 -5.04 -0.90 0.25
CA VAL A 52 -4.54 -2.18 0.77
C VAL A 52 -5.67 -2.92 1.49
N ARG A 53 -5.82 -4.20 1.17
CA ARG A 53 -6.73 -5.13 1.84
C ARG A 53 -5.93 -6.26 2.48
N ILE A 54 -6.17 -6.46 3.78
CA ILE A 54 -5.53 -7.52 4.57
C ILE A 54 -6.53 -8.68 4.71
N PRO A 55 -6.24 -9.88 4.19
CA PRO A 55 -7.13 -11.02 4.35
C PRO A 55 -7.31 -11.44 5.81
N LYS A 56 -8.45 -12.07 6.13
CA LYS A 56 -8.72 -12.58 7.48
C LYS A 56 -7.59 -13.50 7.96
N GLY A 57 -7.14 -13.29 9.19
CA GLY A 57 -6.06 -14.06 9.81
C GLY A 57 -4.65 -13.72 9.32
N LYS A 58 -4.48 -12.66 8.51
CA LYS A 58 -3.17 -12.18 8.06
C LYS A 58 -2.76 -10.90 8.78
N SER A 59 -1.45 -10.68 8.85
CA SER A 59 -0.88 -9.38 9.22
C SER A 59 -0.32 -8.68 7.98
N LEU A 60 -0.31 -7.35 7.97
CA LEU A 60 0.25 -6.57 6.85
C LEU A 60 1.75 -6.79 6.70
N CYS A 61 2.48 -6.71 7.82
CA CYS A 61 3.94 -6.65 7.87
C CYS A 61 4.49 -7.14 9.23
N PRO A 62 5.79 -7.48 9.31
CA PRO A 62 6.50 -7.65 10.59
C PRO A 62 6.48 -6.37 11.43
N TYR A 63 6.86 -6.47 12.70
CA TYR A 63 7.17 -5.27 13.49
C TYR A 63 8.38 -4.56 12.88
N HIS A 64 8.27 -3.25 12.66
CA HIS A 64 9.33 -2.42 12.10
C HIS A 64 9.05 -0.94 12.41
N ALA A 65 10.03 -0.08 12.11
CA ALA A 65 9.93 1.36 12.13
C ALA A 65 10.70 1.92 10.93
N HIS A 66 10.34 3.13 10.49
CA HIS A 66 11.01 3.84 9.40
C HIS A 66 11.95 4.90 9.99
N ALA A 67 13.14 5.04 9.40
CA ALA A 67 14.11 6.05 9.81
C ALA A 67 13.93 7.40 9.08
N ALA A 68 13.35 7.38 7.87
CA ALA A 68 13.28 8.54 6.98
C ALA A 68 11.90 8.78 6.35
N GLU A 69 10.93 7.90 6.63
CA GLU A 69 9.61 7.92 5.99
C GLU A 69 8.53 7.95 7.07
N SER A 70 7.44 8.63 6.78
CA SER A 70 6.21 8.56 7.58
C SER A 70 5.18 7.74 6.83
N GLU A 71 4.46 6.88 7.54
CA GLU A 71 3.32 6.15 6.99
C GLU A 71 2.02 6.65 7.63
N LEU A 72 0.97 6.77 6.81
CA LEU A 72 -0.38 7.12 7.26
C LEU A 72 -1.36 6.04 6.80
N TYR A 73 -2.21 5.59 7.72
CA TYR A 73 -3.24 4.58 7.45
C TYR A 73 -4.63 5.20 7.61
N LEU A 74 -5.46 5.07 6.56
CA LEU A 74 -6.88 5.40 6.59
C LEU A 74 -7.70 4.11 6.45
N VAL A 75 -8.47 3.76 7.49
CA VAL A 75 -9.37 2.60 7.44
C VAL A 75 -10.66 3.00 6.73
N VAL A 76 -10.84 2.53 5.51
CA VAL A 76 -12.04 2.82 4.69
C VAL A 76 -13.14 1.78 4.84
N SER A 77 -12.81 0.56 5.29
CA SER A 77 -13.77 -0.51 5.56
C SER A 77 -13.17 -1.60 6.45
N GLY A 78 -14.05 -2.35 7.13
CA GLY A 78 -13.65 -3.44 8.02
C GLY A 78 -13.11 -2.95 9.37
N ARG A 79 -12.46 -3.87 10.10
CA ARG A 79 -11.84 -3.64 11.41
C ARG A 79 -10.56 -4.47 11.54
N GLY A 80 -9.62 -3.99 12.35
CA GLY A 80 -8.36 -4.67 12.65
C GLY A 80 -7.73 -4.07 13.91
N SER A 81 -6.55 -4.56 14.28
CA SER A 81 -5.81 -4.06 15.44
C SER A 81 -4.50 -3.40 15.05
N VAL A 82 -4.30 -2.22 15.65
CA VAL A 82 -3.00 -1.64 16.04
C VAL A 82 -2.12 -2.69 16.72
N ARG A 83 -0.90 -3.03 16.28
CA ARG A 83 0.02 -3.78 17.15
C ARG A 83 1.15 -2.87 17.59
N ASP A 84 1.12 -2.43 18.83
CA ASP A 84 2.06 -1.49 19.44
C ASP A 84 2.44 -1.93 20.85
N LYS A 85 3.21 -3.02 20.95
CA LYS A 85 3.68 -3.65 22.20
C LYS A 85 2.57 -4.03 23.18
#